data_AF-A0A3N2QDH8-F1
#
_entry.id   AF-A0A3N2QDH8-F1
#
_cell.length_a   1.000
_cell.length_b   1.000
_cell.length_c   1.000
_cell.angle_alpha   90.00
_cell.angle_beta   90.00
_cell.angle_gamma   90.00
#
_symmetry.space_group_name_H-M   'P 1'
#
loop_
_entity.id
_entity.type
_entity.pdbx_description
1 polymer ?
#
loop_
_entity_poly.entity_id
_entity_poly.type
_entity_poly.pdbx_seq_one_letter_code
_entity_poly.pdbx_strand_id
1 'polypeptide(L)' 'VERQTQKGIIIGKQGGALKTLGIEARIALEHFFKKKIFLAQHVKVTPNWRKNALLLNKFGYPNLSKKT' A
#
# COMPACT_ATOMS: atom_id res chain seq x y z
N VAL A 1 -2.30 -5.19 4.52
CA VAL A 1 -1.99 -5.14 5.97
C VAL A 1 -2.08 -6.52 6.60
N GLU A 2 -1.51 -6.75 7.78
CA GLU A 2 -1.51 -8.09 8.42
C GLU A 2 -2.71 -8.35 9.32
N ARG A 3 -3.19 -7.32 10.02
CA ARG A 3 -4.25 -7.47 11.02
C ARG A 3 -5.50 -6.70 10.62
N GLN A 4 -6.66 -7.23 10.98
CA GLN A 4 -7.95 -6.58 10.70
C GLN A 4 -8.05 -5.20 11.36
N THR A 5 -7.49 -5.04 12.56
CA THR A 5 -7.48 -3.74 13.28
C THR A 5 -6.75 -2.65 12.50
N GLN A 6 -5.66 -3.01 11.79
CA GLN A 6 -4.91 -2.08 10.95
C GLN A 6 -5.72 -1.59 9.75
N LYS A 7 -6.65 -2.42 9.24
CA LYS A 7 -7.53 -2.02 8.13
C LYS A 7 -8.37 -0.79 8.52
N GLY A 8 -8.91 -0.78 9.74
CA GLY A 8 -9.69 0.35 10.25
C GLY A 8 -8.86 1.64 10.35
N ILE A 9 -7.62 1.52 10.84
CA ILE A 9 -6.69 2.66 10.99
C ILE A 9 -6.36 3.28 9.62
N ILE A 10 -6.05 2.46 8.61
CA ILE A 10 -5.69 2.96 7.28
C ILE A 10 -6.89 3.58 6.56
N ILE A 11 -8.08 2.99 6.70
CA ILE A 11 -9.28 3.57 6.10
C ILE A 11 -9.63 4.90 6.80
N GLY A 12 -9.52 4.92 8.13
CA GLY A 12 -9.92 6.06 8.95
C GLY A 12 -11.44 6.21 9.05
N LYS A 13 -11.90 7.13 9.89
CA LYS A 13 -13.34 7.42 10.05
C LYS A 13 -13.93 7.82 8.70
N GLN A 14 -14.95 7.09 8.26
CA GLN A 14 -15.63 7.30 6.96
C GLN A 14 -14.68 7.33 5.74
N GLY A 15 -13.52 6.65 5.81
CA GLY A 15 -12.56 6.64 4.69
C GLY A 15 -11.67 7.88 4.60
N GLY A 16 -11.72 8.80 5.57
CA GLY A 16 -11.01 10.08 5.49
C GLY A 16 -9.49 9.96 5.37
N ALA A 17 -8.88 9.00 6.07
CA ALA A 17 -7.43 8.79 6.01
C ALA A 17 -7.01 8.25 4.63
N LEU A 18 -7.72 7.23 4.12
CA LEU A 18 -7.45 6.66 2.80
C LEU A 18 -7.67 7.68 1.67
N LYS A 19 -8.70 8.53 1.79
CA LYS A 19 -8.96 9.61 0.83
C LYS A 19 -7.80 10.60 0.78
N THR A 20 -7.33 11.04 1.95
CA THR A 20 -6.21 12.00 2.05
C THR A 20 -4.94 11.42 1.43
N LEU A 21 -4.57 10.20 1.81
CA LEU A 21 -3.42 9.49 1.24
C LEU A 21 -3.52 9.33 -0.28
N GLY A 22 -4.73 9.01 -0.78
CA GLY A 22 -4.98 8.88 -2.22
C GLY A 22 -4.82 10.18 -2.98
N ILE A 23 -5.28 11.29 -2.41
CA ILE A 23 -5.15 12.62 -3.00
C ILE A 23 -3.67 13.01 -3.10
N GLU A 24 -2.92 12.86 -2.02
CA GLU A 24 -1.49 13.19 -1.97
C GLU A 24 -0.68 12.33 -2.94
N ALA A 25 -0.90 11.01 -2.94
CA ALA A 25 -0.25 10.09 -3.87
C ALA A 25 -0.59 10.43 -5.33
N ARG A 26 -1.87 10.72 -5.64
CA ARG A 26 -2.29 11.12 -6.98
C ARG A 26 -1.62 12.40 -7.42
N ILE A 27 -1.56 13.44 -6.58
CA ILE A 27 -0.88 14.71 -6.91
C ILE A 27 0.59 14.47 -7.24
N ALA A 28 1.29 13.67 -6.42
CA ALA A 28 2.68 13.32 -6.68
C ALA A 28 2.87 12.59 -8.03
N LEU A 29 1.99 11.62 -8.33
CA LEU A 29 2.00 10.90 -9.61
C LEU A 29 1.70 11.84 -10.79
N GLU A 30 0.69 12.71 -10.70
CA GLU A 30 0.36 13.67 -11.76
C GLU A 30 1.53 14.62 -12.03
N HIS A 31 2.22 15.07 -10.98
CA HIS A 31 3.42 15.91 -11.11
C HIS A 31 4.58 15.18 -11.77
N PHE A 32 4.77 13.90 -11.48
CA PHE A 32 5.84 13.09 -12.06
C PHE A 32 5.55 12.75 -13.53
N PHE A 33 4.34 12.30 -13.85
CA PHE A 33 3.95 11.84 -15.18
C PHE A 33 3.45 12.96 -16.11
N LYS A 34 3.23 14.17 -15.59
CA LYS A 34 2.70 15.33 -16.34
C LYS A 34 1.36 15.05 -17.04
N LYS A 35 0.51 14.24 -16.41
CA LYS A 35 -0.80 13.81 -16.95
C LYS A 35 -1.82 13.71 -15.83
N LYS A 36 -3.10 13.79 -16.18
CA LYS A 36 -4.20 13.50 -15.24
C LYS A 36 -4.25 12.00 -14.97
N ILE A 37 -4.41 11.63 -13.69
CA ILE A 37 -4.40 10.23 -13.25
C ILE A 37 -5.61 9.98 -12.37
N PHE A 38 -6.34 8.91 -12.68
CA PHE A 38 -7.33 8.35 -11.76
C PHE A 38 -6.68 7.22 -10.95
N LEU A 39 -6.56 7.41 -9.63
CA LEU A 39 -5.95 6.42 -8.74
C LEU A 39 -7.03 5.69 -7.92
N ALA A 40 -7.29 4.43 -8.28
CA ALA A 40 -8.16 3.54 -7.51
C ALA A 40 -7.32 2.69 -6.53
N GLN A 41 -7.68 2.74 -5.25
CA GLN A 41 -6.95 2.07 -4.17
C GLN A 41 -7.90 1.31 -3.24
N HIS A 42 -7.45 0.15 -2.75
CA HIS A 42 -8.22 -0.74 -1.89
C HIS A 42 -7.35 -1.31 -0.77
N VAL A 43 -7.93 -1.45 0.43
CA VAL A 43 -7.21 -2.00 1.59
C VAL A 43 -7.56 -3.47 1.77
N LYS A 44 -6.57 -4.35 1.56
CA LYS A 44 -6.68 -5.79 1.78
C LYS A 44 -5.89 -6.24 3.02
N VAL A 45 -6.48 -7.16 3.78
CA VAL A 45 -5.81 -7.86 4.89
C VAL A 45 -5.25 -9.17 4.35
N THR A 46 -3.96 -9.38 4.56
CA THR A 46 -3.22 -10.59 4.21
C THR A 46 -2.44 -11.00 5.47
N PRO A 47 -2.94 -11.97 6.25
CA PRO A 47 -2.31 -12.37 7.50
C PRO A 47 -0.84 -12.79 7.33
N ASN A 48 0.02 -12.36 8.26
CA ASN A 48 1.44 -12.73 8.32
C ASN A 48 2.24 -12.54 7.02
N TRP A 49 1.87 -11.57 6.17
CA TRP A 49 2.53 -11.38 4.88
C TRP A 49 4.02 -11.05 5.01
N ARG A 50 4.47 -10.42 6.11
CA ARG A 50 5.89 -10.13 6.35
C ARG A 50 6.73 -11.39 6.61
N LYS A 51 6.11 -12.50 6.99
CA LYS A 51 6.79 -13.79 7.20
C LYS A 51 6.74 -14.69 5.96
N ASN A 52 6.04 -14.27 4.91
CA ASN A 52 5.86 -15.07 3.71
C ASN A 52 6.82 -14.60 2.62
N ALA A 53 7.85 -15.41 2.35
CA ALA A 53 8.89 -15.10 1.37
C ALA A 53 8.33 -14.88 -0.06
N LEU A 54 7.28 -15.60 -0.45
CA LEU A 54 6.63 -15.43 -1.75
C LEU A 54 5.94 -14.07 -1.85
N LEU A 55 5.24 -13.65 -0.79
CA LEU A 55 4.57 -12.36 -0.74
C LEU A 55 5.57 -11.21 -0.68
N LEU A 56 6.65 -11.35 0.10
CA LEU A 56 7.74 -10.37 0.14
C LEU A 56 8.34 -10.14 -1.25
N ASN A 57 8.65 -11.22 -1.96
CA ASN A 57 9.16 -11.16 -3.33
C ASN A 57 8.15 -10.49 -4.27
N LYS A 58 6.87 -10.88 -4.19
CA LYS A 58 5.79 -10.26 -4.98
C LYS A 58 5.64 -8.75 -4.73
N PHE A 59 5.91 -8.27 -3.52
CA PHE A 59 5.85 -6.85 -3.17
C PHE A 59 7.15 -6.09 -3.46
N GLY A 60 8.19 -6.76 -3.98
CA GLY A 60 9.46 -6.13 -4.30
C GLY A 60 10.36 -5.87 -3.09
N TYR A 61 10.09 -6.48 -1.92
CA TYR A 61 11.01 -6.37 -0.78
C TYR A 61 12.26 -7.24 -1.01
N PRO A 62 13.46 -6.72 -0.75
CA PRO A 62 14.69 -7.47 -0.96
C PRO A 62 14.73 -8.67 -0.01
N ASN A 63 14.95 -9.85 -0.57
CA ASN A 63 15.13 -11.06 0.21
C ASN A 63 16.54 -11.02 0.83
N LEU A 64 16.64 -10.62 2.10
CA LEU A 64 17.91 -10.49 2.83
C LEU A 64 18.73 -11.81 2.88
N SER A 65 18.14 -12.93 2.45
CA SER A 65 18.78 -14.24 2.31
C SER A 65 19.66 -14.38 1.05
N LYS A 66 19.62 -13.48 0.06
CA LYS A 66 20.44 -13.57 -1.16
C LYS A 66 21.73 -12.75 -1.09
N LYS A 67 22.40 -12.75 0.07
CA LYS A 67 23.83 -12.41 0.16
C LYS A 67 24.63 -13.72 0.21
N THR A 68 24.80 -14.34 -0.95
CA THR A 68 25.85 -15.32 -1.24
C THR A 68 26.27 -15.09 -2.68
#